data_AF-A0A2M7BD94-F1
#
_entry.id   AF-A0A2M7BD94-F1
#
_cell.length_a   1.000
_cell.length_b   1.000
_cell.length_c   1.000
_cell.angle_alpha   90.00
_cell.angle_beta   90.00
_cell.angle_gamma   90.00
#
_symmetry.space_group_name_H-M   'P 1'
#
loop_
_entity.id
_entity.type
_entity.pdbx_description
1 polymer ?
#
loop_
_entity_poly.entity_id
_entity_poly.type
_entity_poly.pdbx_seq_one_letter_code
_entity_poly.pdbx_strand_id
1 'polypeptide(L)'
;MAVELSKYLEEQLRGLPLGHPDKTYLEGLLEATKDYNARVDGVFSVFNSVDQAVEAYKSQPRTPELVTRIFQTIWRERGKFVGATYDITPCPYTQKELTVLGQQGKRVGYLPFGLETQQNRKILGKMFPKMGSYSVKEGNLVTNNENPSGWFDYETGIDAPYLNTTEKQLTERVAGEGRKLLNLNQYIIASQDSNSLTGQYLDEKTLARLGSRNGGRVVHACFDRDGVLGVDWPPLGPDDHCRGLGGRSSGVK
;
A
#
# COMPACT_ATOMS: atom_id res chain seq x y z
N MET A 1 -28.12 -5.30 6.04
CA MET A 1 -28.74 -5.42 7.36
C MET A 1 -29.31 -4.10 7.89
N ALA A 2 -28.51 -3.08 8.26
CA ALA A 2 -29.05 -1.83 8.83
C ALA A 2 -29.90 -0.96 7.86
N VAL A 3 -29.54 -0.95 6.57
CA VAL A 3 -30.32 -0.26 5.50
C VAL A 3 -31.66 -0.95 5.20
N GLU A 4 -31.73 -2.28 5.34
CA GLU A 4 -32.97 -3.04 5.17
C GLU A 4 -33.88 -2.88 6.39
N LEU A 5 -33.29 -2.79 7.58
CA LEU A 5 -34.03 -2.53 8.83
C LEU A 5 -34.68 -1.14 8.84
N SER A 6 -33.99 -0.09 8.37
CA SER A 6 -34.58 1.26 8.30
C SER A 6 -35.75 1.34 7.33
N LYS A 7 -35.66 0.67 6.17
CA LYS A 7 -36.78 0.59 5.20
C LYS A 7 -37.98 -0.14 5.78
N TYR A 8 -37.72 -1.27 6.45
CA TYR A 8 -38.76 -2.05 7.12
C TYR A 8 -39.47 -1.24 8.20
N LEU A 9 -38.73 -0.51 9.04
CA LEU A 9 -39.29 0.35 10.10
C LEU A 9 -40.13 1.52 9.52
N GLU A 10 -39.69 2.12 8.41
CA GLU A 10 -40.47 3.16 7.71
C GLU A 10 -41.79 2.64 7.13
N GLU A 11 -41.79 1.43 6.58
CA GLU A 11 -43.01 0.78 6.07
C GLU A 11 -43.99 0.45 7.20
N GLN A 12 -43.50 -0.07 8.33
CA GLN A 12 -44.33 -0.33 9.51
C GLN A 12 -44.96 0.96 10.07
N LEU A 13 -44.18 2.04 10.15
CA LEU A 13 -44.67 3.34 10.66
C LEU A 13 -45.75 3.97 9.77
N ARG A 14 -45.70 3.79 8.45
CA ARG A 14 -46.75 4.30 7.52
C ARG A 14 -48.09 3.62 7.72
N GLY A 15 -48.10 2.36 8.17
CA GLY A 15 -49.32 1.60 8.43
C GLY A 15 -50.02 1.94 9.75
N LEU A 16 -49.39 2.71 10.63
CA LEU A 16 -49.87 2.93 12.00
C LEU A 16 -50.61 4.26 12.19
N PRO A 17 -51.80 4.25 12.83
CA PRO A 17 -52.55 5.46 13.17
C PRO A 17 -51.79 6.33 14.19
N LEU A 18 -52.10 7.63 14.20
CA LEU A 18 -51.38 8.65 15.00
C LEU A 18 -51.36 8.42 16.52
N GLY A 19 -52.28 7.61 17.07
CA GLY A 19 -52.33 7.26 18.49
C GLY A 19 -51.89 5.84 18.82
N HIS A 20 -51.24 5.13 17.90
CA HIS A 20 -50.83 3.75 18.16
C HIS A 20 -49.74 3.70 19.25
N PRO A 21 -49.88 2.87 20.30
CA PRO A 21 -48.98 2.86 21.45
C PRO A 21 -47.51 2.58 21.07
N ASP A 22 -47.29 1.78 20.03
CA ASP A 22 -45.93 1.41 19.58
C ASP A 22 -45.27 2.44 18.66
N LYS A 23 -45.99 3.48 18.24
CA LYS A 23 -45.49 4.42 17.23
C LYS A 23 -44.25 5.16 17.71
N THR A 24 -44.27 5.67 18.93
CA THR A 24 -43.14 6.38 19.55
C THR A 24 -41.91 5.48 19.74
N TYR A 25 -42.12 4.20 20.04
CA TYR A 25 -41.03 3.23 20.17
C TYR A 25 -40.36 2.95 18.82
N LEU A 26 -41.17 2.73 17.78
CA LEU A 26 -40.67 2.49 16.42
C LEU A 26 -40.00 3.72 15.81
N GLU A 27 -40.49 4.93 16.10
CA GLU A 27 -39.84 6.19 15.73
C GLU A 27 -38.45 6.31 16.39
N GLY A 28 -38.34 5.98 17.68
CA GLY A 28 -37.05 5.95 18.38
C GLY A 28 -36.07 4.93 17.81
N LEU A 29 -36.54 3.74 17.44
CA LEU A 29 -35.72 2.73 16.77
C LEU A 29 -35.29 3.16 15.36
N LEU A 30 -36.19 3.78 14.60
CA LEU A 30 -35.87 4.30 13.27
C LEU A 30 -34.82 5.41 13.37
N GLU A 31 -34.96 6.32 14.32
CA GLU A 31 -33.99 7.39 14.55
C GLU A 31 -32.63 6.83 14.97
N ALA A 32 -32.59 5.87 15.89
CA ALA A 32 -31.35 5.19 16.27
C ALA A 32 -30.71 4.44 15.09
N THR A 33 -31.51 3.83 14.21
CA THR A 33 -31.02 3.14 13.01
C THR A 33 -30.52 4.14 11.96
N LYS A 34 -31.18 5.29 11.82
CA LYS A 34 -30.75 6.39 10.95
C LYS A 34 -29.47 7.05 11.46
N ASP A 35 -29.34 7.30 12.75
CA ASP A 35 -28.11 7.80 13.37
C ASP A 35 -26.97 6.78 13.25
N TYR A 36 -27.25 5.49 13.44
CA TYR A 36 -26.28 4.42 13.17
C TYR A 36 -25.85 4.40 11.70
N ASN A 37 -26.79 4.46 10.76
CA ASN A 37 -26.50 4.54 9.33
C ASN A 37 -25.74 5.83 8.99
N ALA A 38 -26.08 6.98 9.57
CA ALA A 38 -25.38 8.25 9.37
C ALA A 38 -23.98 8.27 9.98
N ARG A 39 -23.74 7.55 11.08
CA ARG A 39 -22.41 7.32 11.65
C ARG A 39 -21.61 6.34 10.81
N VAL A 40 -22.24 5.29 10.31
CA VAL A 40 -21.64 4.34 9.37
C VAL A 40 -21.34 5.03 8.02
N ASP A 41 -22.20 5.93 7.56
CA ASP A 41 -22.04 6.79 6.37
C ASP A 41 -21.01 7.90 6.60
N GLY A 42 -20.92 8.43 7.82
CA GLY A 42 -19.81 9.26 8.29
C GLY A 42 -18.49 8.48 8.40
N VAL A 43 -18.56 7.16 8.54
CA VAL A 43 -17.45 6.18 8.44
C VAL A 43 -17.25 5.70 6.98
N PHE A 44 -18.14 6.10 6.05
CA PHE A 44 -18.00 6.00 4.59
C PHE A 44 -17.50 7.30 3.97
N SER A 45 -16.47 7.93 4.57
CA SER A 45 -15.81 9.05 3.90
C SER A 45 -15.20 8.57 2.58
N VAL A 46 -15.78 8.96 1.45
CA VAL A 46 -15.10 8.91 0.16
C VAL A 46 -13.96 9.92 0.26
N PHE A 47 -12.73 9.42 0.29
CA PHE A 47 -11.56 10.29 0.23
C PHE A 47 -11.50 10.89 -1.17
N ASN A 48 -11.49 12.21 -1.26
CA ASN A 48 -11.44 12.94 -2.53
C ASN A 48 -10.00 13.25 -2.96
N SER A 49 -9.01 12.96 -2.11
CA SER A 49 -7.58 13.13 -2.40
C SER A 49 -6.72 12.06 -1.71
N VAL A 50 -5.46 11.96 -2.14
CA VAL A 50 -4.44 11.15 -1.47
C VAL A 50 -4.25 11.62 -0.02
N ASP A 51 -4.18 12.94 0.22
CA ASP A 51 -3.95 13.50 1.56
C ASP A 51 -5.05 13.08 2.55
N GLN A 52 -6.32 13.12 2.14
CA GLN A 52 -7.42 12.64 2.98
C GLN A 52 -7.32 11.14 3.28
N ALA A 53 -6.95 10.33 2.30
CA ALA A 53 -6.76 8.90 2.47
C ALA A 53 -5.58 8.57 3.41
N VAL A 54 -4.50 9.36 3.30
CA VAL A 54 -3.31 9.28 4.16
C VAL A 54 -3.64 9.66 5.60
N GLU A 55 -4.38 10.75 5.81
CA GLU A 55 -4.76 11.16 7.16
C GLU A 55 -5.69 10.14 7.82
N ALA A 56 -6.63 9.55 7.07
CA ALA A 56 -7.43 8.44 7.57
C ALA A 56 -6.59 7.21 7.92
N TYR A 57 -5.58 6.88 7.12
CA TYR A 57 -4.64 5.78 7.41
C TYR A 57 -3.90 5.97 8.76
N LYS A 58 -3.56 7.22 9.09
CA LYS A 58 -2.82 7.57 10.32
C LYS A 58 -3.71 7.60 11.55
N SER A 59 -4.92 8.12 11.42
CA SER A 59 -5.81 8.50 12.53
C SER A 59 -6.83 7.43 12.92
N GLN A 60 -7.14 6.48 12.04
CA GLN A 60 -8.20 5.49 12.26
C GLN A 60 -7.64 4.08 12.50
N PRO A 61 -8.37 3.22 13.24
CA PRO A 61 -8.03 1.80 13.35
C PRO A 61 -7.97 1.13 11.98
N ARG A 62 -6.90 0.38 11.72
CA ARG A 62 -6.66 -0.28 10.42
C ARG A 62 -7.56 -1.50 10.26
N THR A 63 -8.76 -1.30 9.71
CA THR A 63 -9.61 -2.40 9.23
C THR A 63 -9.31 -2.74 7.77
N PRO A 64 -9.57 -3.99 7.32
CA PRO A 64 -9.34 -4.39 5.93
C PRO A 64 -10.14 -3.54 4.93
N GLU A 65 -11.35 -3.14 5.28
CA GLU A 65 -12.24 -2.31 4.47
C GLU A 65 -11.73 -0.87 4.36
N LEU A 66 -11.21 -0.31 5.45
CA LEU A 66 -10.59 1.01 5.43
C LEU A 66 -9.32 0.99 4.55
N VAL A 67 -8.45 0.01 4.75
CA VAL A 67 -7.23 -0.16 3.96
C VAL A 67 -7.55 -0.30 2.48
N THR A 68 -8.54 -1.13 2.11
CA THR A 68 -8.98 -1.29 0.72
C THR A 68 -9.39 0.06 0.12
N ARG A 69 -10.24 0.83 0.81
CA ARG A 69 -10.72 2.14 0.34
C ARG A 69 -9.61 3.18 0.19
N ILE A 70 -8.65 3.18 1.11
CA ILE A 70 -7.48 4.06 1.05
C ILE A 70 -6.68 3.75 -0.22
N PHE A 71 -6.36 2.48 -0.48
CA PHE A 71 -5.60 2.12 -1.67
C PHE A 71 -6.39 2.30 -2.98
N GLN A 72 -7.71 2.08 -2.97
CA GLN A 72 -8.59 2.46 -4.09
C GLN A 72 -8.49 3.95 -4.41
N THR A 73 -8.50 4.82 -3.38
CA THR A 73 -8.35 6.26 -3.57
C THR A 73 -6.96 6.61 -4.09
N ILE A 74 -5.91 6.10 -3.45
CA ILE A 74 -4.52 6.35 -3.84
C ILE A 74 -4.30 5.98 -5.32
N TRP A 75 -4.76 4.79 -5.72
CA TRP A 75 -4.58 4.31 -7.09
C TRP A 75 -5.48 5.00 -8.11
N ARG A 76 -6.69 5.44 -7.72
CA ARG A 76 -7.52 6.30 -8.56
C ARG A 76 -6.80 7.62 -8.87
N GLU A 77 -6.24 8.29 -7.85
CA GLU A 77 -5.54 9.55 -8.05
C GLU A 77 -4.24 9.36 -8.85
N ARG A 78 -3.46 8.30 -8.58
CA ARG A 78 -2.27 7.95 -9.38
C ARG A 78 -2.62 7.64 -10.83
N GLY A 79 -3.72 6.94 -11.06
CA GLY A 79 -4.20 6.58 -12.40
C GLY A 79 -4.50 7.78 -13.29
N LYS A 80 -4.98 8.91 -12.73
CA LYS A 80 -5.26 10.14 -13.48
C LYS A 80 -4.02 10.68 -14.21
N PHE A 81 -2.84 10.57 -13.61
CA PHE A 81 -1.58 11.05 -14.22
C PHE A 81 -1.19 10.31 -15.50
N VAL A 82 -1.71 9.10 -15.69
CA VAL A 82 -1.39 8.24 -16.83
C VAL A 82 -2.62 7.87 -17.66
N GLY A 83 -3.77 8.48 -17.37
CA GLY A 83 -5.04 8.15 -18.03
C GLY A 83 -5.47 6.69 -17.85
N ALA A 84 -5.14 6.07 -16.72
CA ALA A 84 -5.44 4.67 -16.42
C ALA A 84 -6.36 4.52 -15.20
N THR A 85 -7.10 3.43 -15.16
CA THR A 85 -7.88 3.00 -13.98
C THR A 85 -7.34 1.66 -13.53
N TYR A 86 -7.18 1.49 -12.22
CA TYR A 86 -6.68 0.27 -11.61
C TYR A 86 -7.76 -0.31 -10.70
N ASP A 87 -8.05 -1.59 -10.87
CA ASP A 87 -8.90 -2.34 -9.96
C ASP A 87 -8.08 -2.79 -8.75
N ILE A 88 -8.55 -2.42 -7.56
CA ILE A 88 -7.89 -2.74 -6.29
C ILE A 88 -8.78 -3.75 -5.57
N THR A 89 -8.30 -4.99 -5.53
CA THR A 89 -8.99 -6.10 -4.86
C THR A 89 -9.11 -5.85 -3.36
N PRO A 90 -10.13 -6.43 -2.69
CA PRO A 90 -10.26 -6.34 -1.23
C PRO A 90 -8.98 -6.78 -0.51
N CYS A 91 -8.62 -6.06 0.55
CA CYS A 91 -7.47 -6.38 1.40
C CYS A 91 -7.65 -7.77 2.03
N PRO A 92 -6.74 -8.73 1.79
CA PRO A 92 -6.87 -10.10 2.28
C PRO A 92 -6.42 -10.28 3.73
N TYR A 93 -5.87 -9.23 4.34
CA TYR A 93 -5.45 -9.23 5.73
C TYR A 93 -6.66 -9.02 6.63
N THR A 94 -6.69 -9.71 7.76
CA THR A 94 -7.63 -9.42 8.85
C THR A 94 -7.16 -8.20 9.65
N GLN A 95 -8.07 -7.58 10.42
CA GLN A 95 -7.71 -6.48 11.32
C GLN A 95 -6.60 -6.88 12.33
N LYS A 96 -6.63 -8.13 12.82
CA LYS A 96 -5.60 -8.65 13.73
C LYS A 96 -4.23 -8.71 13.04
N GLU A 97 -4.17 -9.21 11.82
CA GLU A 97 -2.93 -9.27 11.04
C GLU A 97 -2.38 -7.87 10.73
N LEU A 98 -3.24 -6.92 10.35
CA LEU A 98 -2.85 -5.53 10.13
C LEU A 98 -2.27 -4.87 11.40
N THR A 99 -2.81 -5.22 12.56
CA THR A 99 -2.31 -4.77 13.86
C THR A 99 -0.93 -5.36 14.16
N VAL A 100 -0.75 -6.67 13.96
CA VAL A 100 0.53 -7.37 14.14
C VAL A 100 1.60 -6.82 13.21
N LEU A 101 1.28 -6.60 11.92
CA LEU A 101 2.21 -5.97 10.98
C LEU A 101 2.64 -4.59 11.49
N GLY A 102 1.70 -3.77 11.95
CA GLY A 102 2.01 -2.46 12.52
C GLY A 102 2.96 -2.53 13.73
N GLN A 103 2.76 -3.49 14.63
CA GLN A 103 3.64 -3.71 15.79
C GLN A 103 5.05 -4.18 15.38
N GLN A 104 5.19 -4.85 14.24
CA GLN A 104 6.46 -5.30 13.69
C GLN A 104 7.18 -4.23 12.85
N GLY A 105 6.66 -2.99 12.80
CA GLY A 105 7.21 -1.96 11.92
C GLY A 105 7.03 -2.30 10.43
N LYS A 106 5.93 -2.97 10.09
CA LYS A 106 5.54 -3.34 8.74
C LYS A 106 4.20 -2.72 8.38
N ARG A 107 3.94 -2.61 7.09
CA ARG A 107 2.65 -2.14 6.57
C ARG A 107 2.34 -2.78 5.23
N VAL A 108 1.08 -2.68 4.83
CA VAL A 108 0.65 -3.14 3.51
C VAL A 108 0.85 -2.07 2.43
N GLY A 109 1.16 -2.54 1.23
CA GLY A 109 1.15 -1.84 -0.04
C GLY A 109 0.33 -2.62 -1.07
N TYR A 110 0.05 -2.00 -2.22
CA TYR A 110 -0.64 -2.65 -3.33
C TYR A 110 0.02 -2.30 -4.65
N LEU A 111 0.37 -3.32 -5.44
CA LEU A 111 0.88 -3.16 -6.81
C LEU A 111 -0.16 -3.68 -7.80
N PRO A 112 -0.86 -2.83 -8.56
CA PRO A 112 -1.89 -3.25 -9.51
C PRO A 112 -1.38 -4.23 -10.56
N PHE A 113 -2.28 -5.10 -10.99
CA PHE A 113 -2.08 -5.94 -12.17
C PHE A 113 -1.79 -5.07 -13.40
N GLY A 114 -0.83 -5.52 -14.21
CA GLY A 114 -0.29 -4.78 -15.33
C GLY A 114 0.84 -3.80 -14.96
N LEU A 115 1.22 -3.66 -13.68
CA LEU A 115 2.36 -2.83 -13.26
C LEU A 115 3.51 -3.64 -12.64
N GLU A 116 3.42 -4.96 -12.59
CA GLU A 116 4.38 -5.86 -11.96
C GLU A 116 5.66 -6.08 -12.75
N THR A 117 5.63 -5.85 -14.07
CA THR A 117 6.73 -6.19 -14.97
C THR A 117 7.66 -5.00 -15.24
N GLN A 118 8.88 -5.31 -15.68
CA GLN A 118 9.84 -4.33 -16.20
C GLN A 118 9.27 -3.52 -17.38
N GLN A 119 8.55 -4.18 -18.30
CA GLN A 119 7.99 -3.55 -19.50
C GLN A 119 7.01 -2.42 -19.14
N ASN A 120 6.24 -2.61 -18.07
CA ASN A 120 5.23 -1.67 -17.63
C ASN A 120 5.75 -0.68 -16.57
N ARG A 121 6.97 -0.86 -16.05
CA ARG A 121 7.58 0.06 -15.06
C ARG A 121 7.67 1.51 -15.56
N LYS A 122 7.75 1.72 -16.88
CA LYS A 122 7.68 3.06 -17.49
C LYS A 122 6.42 3.85 -17.14
N ILE A 123 5.31 3.16 -16.84
CA ILE A 123 4.08 3.77 -16.38
C ILE A 123 4.28 4.39 -15.00
N LEU A 124 5.01 3.72 -14.09
CA LEU A 124 5.38 4.29 -12.79
C LEU A 124 6.24 5.55 -12.96
N GLY A 125 7.17 5.55 -13.93
CA GLY A 125 7.95 6.73 -14.29
C GLY A 125 7.10 7.92 -14.72
N LYS A 126 6.00 7.69 -15.43
CA LYS A 126 5.03 8.74 -15.81
C LYS A 126 4.17 9.20 -14.63
N MET A 127 3.79 8.29 -13.72
CA MET A 127 3.05 8.66 -12.50
C MET A 127 3.88 9.50 -11.54
N PHE A 128 5.18 9.18 -11.41
CA PHE A 128 6.09 9.86 -10.49
C PHE A 128 7.29 10.45 -11.24
N PRO A 129 7.09 11.55 -11.99
CA PRO A 129 8.10 12.09 -12.90
C PRO A 129 9.40 12.53 -12.20
N LYS A 130 9.33 12.89 -10.92
CA LYS A 130 10.50 13.24 -10.10
C LYS A 130 11.52 12.11 -9.97
N MET A 131 11.12 10.85 -10.15
CA MET A 131 12.03 9.71 -10.05
C MET A 131 13.25 9.85 -10.97
N GLY A 132 13.09 10.42 -12.17
CA GLY A 132 14.18 10.76 -13.09
C GLY A 132 15.06 9.60 -13.61
N SER A 133 14.92 8.40 -13.03
CA SER A 133 15.80 7.25 -13.20
C SER A 133 15.69 6.62 -14.58
N TYR A 134 16.80 6.09 -15.10
CA TYR A 134 16.77 5.25 -16.32
C TYR A 134 15.92 3.99 -16.13
N SER A 135 15.90 3.42 -14.92
CA SER A 135 15.21 2.17 -14.62
C SER A 135 13.69 2.24 -14.78
N VAL A 136 13.12 3.44 -14.86
CA VAL A 136 11.68 3.69 -15.09
C VAL A 136 11.42 4.30 -16.48
N LYS A 137 12.38 4.21 -17.40
CA LYS A 137 12.21 4.59 -18.81
C LYS A 137 11.93 3.35 -19.67
N GLU A 138 11.43 3.61 -20.87
CA GLU A 138 11.25 2.57 -21.89
C GLU A 138 12.59 1.97 -22.29
N GLY A 139 12.63 0.65 -22.51
CA GLY A 139 13.85 -0.06 -22.87
C GLY A 139 14.89 -0.19 -21.74
N ASN A 140 14.55 0.13 -20.49
CA ASN A 140 15.43 -0.15 -19.36
C ASN A 140 15.78 -1.64 -19.28
N LEU A 141 16.96 -1.98 -18.78
CA LEU A 141 17.46 -3.37 -18.73
C LEU A 141 17.26 -4.07 -17.37
N VAL A 142 16.67 -3.38 -16.39
CA VAL A 142 16.50 -3.92 -15.04
C VAL A 142 15.30 -4.86 -14.98
N THR A 143 15.55 -6.17 -14.88
CA THR A 143 14.53 -7.21 -14.75
C THR A 143 14.17 -7.45 -13.29
N ASN A 144 12.95 -7.94 -13.02
CA ASN A 144 12.59 -8.45 -11.69
C ASN A 144 12.83 -9.96 -11.67
N ASN A 145 13.27 -10.53 -10.54
CA ASN A 145 13.38 -11.99 -10.39
C ASN A 145 11.99 -12.64 -10.43
N GLU A 146 11.00 -11.97 -9.85
CA GLU A 146 9.59 -12.34 -9.87
C GLU A 146 8.73 -11.08 -10.07
N ASN A 147 7.52 -11.26 -10.60
CA ASN A 147 6.58 -10.18 -10.86
C ASN A 147 5.26 -10.36 -10.08
N PRO A 148 5.28 -10.38 -8.73
CA PRO A 148 4.04 -10.39 -7.96
C PRO A 148 3.27 -9.07 -8.14
N SER A 149 1.96 -9.19 -8.31
CA SER A 149 0.98 -8.10 -8.21
C SER A 149 0.06 -8.33 -7.01
N GLY A 150 -0.78 -7.34 -6.70
CA GLY A 150 -1.73 -7.39 -5.59
C GLY A 150 -1.17 -6.84 -4.28
N TRP A 151 -1.72 -7.34 -3.18
CA TRP A 151 -1.37 -6.91 -1.83
C TRP A 151 -0.04 -7.53 -1.39
N PHE A 152 0.80 -6.71 -0.79
CA PHE A 152 2.04 -7.14 -0.16
C PHE A 152 2.28 -6.35 1.12
N ASP A 153 3.04 -6.89 2.05
CA ASP A 153 3.55 -6.12 3.18
C ASP A 153 5.02 -5.73 2.98
N TYR A 154 5.50 -4.70 3.65
CA TYR A 154 6.89 -4.25 3.61
C TYR A 154 7.31 -3.55 4.92
N GLU A 155 8.61 -3.52 5.19
CA GLU A 155 9.18 -2.84 6.36
C GLU A 155 9.10 -1.31 6.23
N THR A 156 8.64 -0.61 7.28
CA THR A 156 8.40 0.85 7.28
C THR A 156 9.56 1.69 7.77
N GLY A 157 10.60 1.07 8.32
CA GLY A 157 11.80 1.79 8.74
C GLY A 157 12.39 2.55 7.55
N ILE A 158 12.82 3.80 7.77
CA ILE A 158 13.36 4.65 6.70
C ILE A 158 14.67 4.08 6.17
N ASP A 159 15.56 3.63 7.06
CA ASP A 159 16.78 2.95 6.64
C ASP A 159 16.47 1.48 6.27
N ALA A 160 17.27 0.94 5.34
CA ALA A 160 17.13 -0.42 4.86
C ALA A 160 17.32 -1.40 6.02
N PRO A 161 16.43 -2.39 6.21
CA PRO A 161 16.69 -3.46 7.16
C PRO A 161 17.82 -4.37 6.67
N TYR A 162 18.27 -5.27 7.55
CA TYR A 162 19.29 -6.27 7.24
C TYR A 162 20.62 -5.68 6.75
N LEU A 163 21.01 -4.53 7.30
CA LEU A 163 22.28 -3.87 6.97
C LEU A 163 23.47 -4.80 7.20
N ASN A 164 24.56 -4.54 6.47
CA ASN A 164 25.82 -5.26 6.58
C ASN A 164 25.70 -6.76 6.32
N THR A 165 24.88 -7.13 5.33
CA THR A 165 24.73 -8.50 4.85
C THR A 165 25.26 -8.63 3.42
N THR A 166 25.81 -9.80 3.08
CA THR A 166 26.05 -10.18 1.67
C THR A 166 24.74 -10.54 0.97
N GLU A 167 24.73 -10.66 -0.36
CA GLU A 167 23.54 -11.09 -1.13
C GLU A 167 23.00 -12.44 -0.61
N LYS A 168 23.91 -13.39 -0.33
CA LYS A 168 23.56 -14.72 0.18
C LYS A 168 22.93 -14.64 1.58
N GLN A 169 23.58 -13.95 2.53
CA GLN A 169 23.09 -13.80 3.90
C GLN A 169 21.72 -13.12 3.94
N LEU A 170 21.55 -12.07 3.12
CA LEU A 170 20.28 -11.36 2.99
C LEU A 170 19.18 -12.30 2.48
N THR A 171 19.46 -13.03 1.39
CA THR A 171 18.48 -13.94 0.77
C THR A 171 18.08 -15.05 1.73
N GLU A 172 19.04 -15.69 2.40
CA GLU A 172 18.79 -16.75 3.38
C GLU A 172 17.96 -16.23 4.57
N ARG A 173 18.29 -15.04 5.08
CA ARG A 173 17.55 -14.43 6.19
C ARG A 173 16.10 -14.12 5.81
N VAL A 174 15.89 -13.46 4.67
CA VAL A 174 14.55 -13.11 4.16
C VAL A 174 13.72 -14.37 3.88
N ALA A 175 14.33 -15.40 3.29
CA ALA A 175 13.67 -16.68 3.06
C ALA A 175 13.32 -17.41 4.37
N GLY A 176 14.20 -17.36 5.38
CA GLY A 176 13.95 -17.91 6.71
C GLY A 176 12.77 -17.26 7.45
N GLU A 177 12.42 -16.02 7.09
CA GLU A 177 11.22 -15.34 7.56
C GLU A 177 9.97 -15.63 6.70
N GLY A 178 10.07 -16.50 5.70
CA GLY A 178 8.99 -16.82 4.77
C GLY A 178 8.67 -15.69 3.78
N ARG A 179 9.64 -14.81 3.51
CA ARG A 179 9.48 -13.60 2.70
C ARG A 179 10.35 -13.66 1.44
N LYS A 180 10.16 -12.69 0.55
CA LYS A 180 11.00 -12.49 -0.64
C LYS A 180 11.51 -11.06 -0.68
N LEU A 181 12.63 -10.81 -1.35
CA LEU A 181 13.07 -9.43 -1.57
C LEU A 181 12.03 -8.68 -2.42
N LEU A 182 11.76 -7.43 -2.08
CA LEU A 182 10.91 -6.55 -2.90
C LEU A 182 11.51 -6.48 -4.30
N ASN A 183 10.69 -6.64 -5.34
CA ASN A 183 11.12 -6.24 -6.67
C ASN A 183 11.13 -4.70 -6.79
N LEU A 184 11.77 -4.17 -7.83
CA LEU A 184 11.90 -2.73 -8.03
C LEU A 184 10.55 -2.02 -8.13
N ASN A 185 9.53 -2.66 -8.71
CA ASN A 185 8.21 -2.06 -8.87
C ASN A 185 7.49 -1.93 -7.52
N GLN A 186 7.52 -2.96 -6.68
CA GLN A 186 6.99 -2.91 -5.32
C GLN A 186 7.76 -1.91 -4.46
N TYR A 187 9.09 -1.88 -4.58
CA TYR A 187 9.94 -0.91 -3.88
C TYR A 187 9.59 0.54 -4.22
N ILE A 188 9.37 0.86 -5.50
CA ILE A 188 8.94 2.18 -5.93
C ILE A 188 7.63 2.56 -5.24
N ILE A 189 6.62 1.69 -5.27
CA ILE A 189 5.33 1.98 -4.65
C ILE A 189 5.44 2.11 -3.13
N ALA A 190 6.16 1.20 -2.47
CA ALA A 190 6.41 1.27 -1.04
C ALA A 190 7.10 2.57 -0.63
N SER A 191 8.05 3.06 -1.45
CA SER A 191 8.75 4.32 -1.21
C SER A 191 7.86 5.55 -1.40
N GLN A 192 7.03 5.56 -2.45
CA GLN A 192 6.05 6.64 -2.66
C GLN A 192 5.01 6.67 -1.54
N ASP A 193 4.52 5.48 -1.13
CA ASP A 193 3.59 5.34 0.00
C ASP A 193 4.23 5.74 1.34
N SER A 194 5.53 5.47 1.54
CA SER A 194 6.28 5.95 2.70
C SER A 194 6.28 7.46 2.71
N ASN A 195 6.71 8.11 1.62
CA ASN A 195 6.79 9.56 1.56
C ASN A 195 5.44 10.24 1.79
N SER A 196 4.36 9.74 1.19
CA SER A 196 3.02 10.28 1.45
C SER A 196 2.60 10.18 2.93
N LEU A 197 3.07 9.17 3.67
CA LEU A 197 2.64 8.91 5.04
C LEU A 197 3.58 9.42 6.12
N THR A 198 4.88 9.53 5.84
CA THR A 198 5.88 9.94 6.82
C THR A 198 6.61 11.22 6.43
N GLY A 199 6.42 11.69 5.19
CA GLY A 199 7.22 12.78 4.61
C GLY A 199 8.64 12.37 4.22
N GLN A 200 8.95 11.07 4.23
CA GLN A 200 10.26 10.53 3.89
C GLN A 200 10.13 9.31 2.98
N TYR A 201 10.97 9.28 1.95
CA TYR A 201 11.14 8.09 1.12
C TYR A 201 11.89 7.00 1.87
N LEU A 202 11.75 5.76 1.40
CA LEU A 202 12.57 4.67 1.90
C LEU A 202 14.00 4.83 1.40
N ASP A 203 14.94 4.49 2.28
CA ASP A 203 16.38 4.39 2.01
C ASP A 203 17.05 5.71 1.62
N GLU A 204 16.61 6.84 2.18
CA GLU A 204 17.25 8.15 1.95
C GLU A 204 18.73 8.23 2.38
N LYS A 205 19.16 7.34 3.29
CA LYS A 205 20.53 7.30 3.84
C LYS A 205 21.23 5.96 3.64
N THR A 206 20.55 5.00 3.04
CA THR A 206 21.03 3.62 2.87
C THR A 206 20.74 3.13 1.46
N LEU A 207 21.19 1.94 1.13
CA LEU A 207 20.91 1.26 -0.12
C LEU A 207 20.21 -0.06 0.19
N ALA A 208 19.09 -0.33 -0.47
CA ALA A 208 18.39 -1.59 -0.36
C ALA A 208 18.66 -2.47 -1.58
N ARG A 209 19.19 -3.67 -1.37
CA ARG A 209 19.17 -4.75 -2.35
C ARG A 209 17.74 -5.22 -2.60
N LEU A 210 17.42 -5.42 -3.87
CA LEU A 210 16.08 -5.78 -4.33
C LEU A 210 16.09 -7.13 -5.05
N GLY A 211 14.91 -7.74 -5.17
CA GLY A 211 14.64 -8.91 -6.00
C GLY A 211 14.61 -8.54 -7.50
N SER A 212 15.60 -7.80 -7.96
CA SER A 212 15.72 -7.29 -9.33
C SER A 212 17.17 -7.27 -9.77
N ARG A 213 17.42 -7.44 -11.07
CA ARG A 213 18.75 -7.62 -11.63
C ARG A 213 19.00 -6.77 -12.87
N ASN A 214 20.27 -6.46 -13.11
CA ASN A 214 20.76 -5.92 -14.37
C ASN A 214 22.07 -6.62 -14.74
N GLY A 215 22.16 -7.15 -15.96
CA GLY A 215 23.32 -7.94 -16.38
C GLY A 215 23.65 -9.13 -15.45
N GLY A 216 22.62 -9.74 -14.85
CA GLY A 216 22.76 -10.84 -13.88
C GLY A 216 23.11 -10.42 -12.44
N ARG A 217 23.40 -9.15 -12.18
CA ARG A 217 23.75 -8.63 -10.84
C ARG A 217 22.52 -8.11 -10.12
N VAL A 218 22.40 -8.34 -8.82
CA VAL A 218 21.35 -7.73 -7.99
C VAL A 218 21.50 -6.22 -7.99
N VAL A 219 20.40 -5.51 -8.24
CA VAL A 219 20.37 -4.06 -8.11
C VAL A 219 20.19 -3.66 -6.66
N HIS A 220 20.74 -2.50 -6.32
CA HIS A 220 20.44 -1.79 -5.10
C HIS A 220 19.80 -0.45 -5.44
N ALA A 221 18.87 -0.01 -4.60
CA ALA A 221 18.12 1.20 -4.83
C ALA A 221 18.06 2.07 -3.57
N CYS A 222 17.86 3.35 -3.82
CA CYS A 222 17.51 4.35 -2.82
C CYS A 222 16.61 5.40 -3.45
N PHE A 223 15.94 6.17 -2.62
CA PHE A 223 15.39 7.46 -3.02
C PHE A 223 16.18 8.56 -2.35
N ASP A 224 16.39 9.69 -3.01
CA ASP A 224 16.77 10.90 -2.28
C ASP A 224 15.54 11.61 -1.71
N ARG A 225 15.80 12.62 -0.85
CA ARG A 225 14.76 13.46 -0.24
C ARG A 225 13.91 14.24 -1.26
N ASP A 226 14.41 14.44 -2.48
CA ASP A 226 13.74 15.20 -3.52
C ASP A 226 12.86 14.29 -4.41
N GLY A 227 12.91 12.97 -4.18
CA GLY A 227 12.11 11.95 -4.84
C GLY A 227 12.76 11.35 -6.09
N VAL A 228 14.08 11.55 -6.27
CA VAL A 228 14.86 10.92 -7.34
C VAL A 228 15.17 9.47 -6.95
N LEU A 229 14.95 8.55 -7.88
CA LEU A 229 15.21 7.13 -7.70
C LEU A 229 16.62 6.78 -8.17
N GLY A 230 17.49 6.39 -7.25
CA GLY A 230 18.76 5.73 -7.54
C GLY A 230 18.55 4.23 -7.75
N VAL A 231 19.06 3.68 -8.85
CA VAL A 231 19.12 2.23 -9.09
C VAL A 231 20.47 1.90 -9.69
N ASP A 232 21.32 1.28 -8.89
CA ASP A 232 22.68 0.95 -9.25
C ASP A 232 22.91 -0.56 -9.15
N TRP A 233 23.94 -1.05 -9.84
CA TRP A 233 24.32 -2.47 -9.89
C TRP A 233 25.84 -2.70 -10.05
N PRO A 234 26.64 -1.70 -10.49
CA PRO A 234 28.08 -1.67 -10.27
C PRO A 234 28.47 -0.59 -9.25
N PRO A 235 29.56 -0.78 -8.46
CA PRO A 235 30.45 -1.93 -8.45
C PRO A 235 30.00 -3.07 -7.51
N LEU A 236 28.93 -2.89 -6.72
CA LEU A 236 28.59 -3.82 -5.64
C LEU A 236 28.30 -5.25 -6.16
N GLY A 237 29.11 -6.19 -5.71
CA GLY A 237 28.98 -7.61 -5.95
C GLY A 237 28.25 -8.38 -4.86
N PRO A 238 28.14 -9.71 -5.06
CA PRO A 238 27.42 -10.59 -4.13
C PRO A 238 28.00 -10.58 -2.71
N ASP A 239 29.32 -10.47 -2.58
CA ASP A 239 30.04 -10.53 -1.30
C ASP A 239 30.21 -9.15 -0.64
N ASP A 240 29.92 -8.06 -1.36
CA ASP A 240 30.05 -6.72 -0.80
C ASP A 240 29.02 -6.50 0.31
N HIS A 241 29.43 -5.87 1.40
CA HIS A 241 28.55 -5.55 2.52
C HIS A 241 29.12 -4.37 3.28
N CYS A 242 28.25 -3.51 3.77
CA CYS A 242 28.65 -2.39 4.61
C CYS A 242 27.48 -1.92 5.46
N ARG A 243 27.76 -1.00 6.40
CA ARG A 243 26.75 -0.43 7.30
C ARG A 243 25.63 0.33 6.60
N GLY A 244 25.82 0.75 5.34
CA GLY A 244 24.82 1.46 4.55
C GLY A 244 24.07 0.58 3.55
N LEU A 245 24.36 -0.73 3.49
CA LEU A 245 23.80 -1.63 2.48
C LEU A 245 23.03 -2.76 3.15
N GLY A 246 21.73 -2.82 2.88
CA GLY A 246 20.82 -3.84 3.38
C GLY A 246 19.92 -4.36 2.29
N GLY A 247 18.67 -4.69 2.63
CA GLY A 247 17.65 -5.09 1.67
C GLY A 247 16.26 -4.93 2.23
N ARG A 248 15.26 -4.88 1.35
CA ARG A 248 13.85 -4.84 1.74
C ARG A 248 13.11 -6.05 1.24
N SER A 249 12.12 -6.47 2.01
CA SER A 249 11.38 -7.69 1.72
C SER A 249 9.88 -7.50 1.77
N SER A 250 9.17 -8.39 1.12
CA SER A 250 7.73 -8.51 1.17
C SER A 250 7.25 -9.91 1.48
N GLY A 251 6.15 -9.98 2.22
CA GLY A 251 5.21 -11.09 2.16
C GLY A 251 4.14 -10.76 1.13
N VAL A 252 3.80 -11.73 0.29
CA VAL A 252 2.68 -11.64 -0.67
C VAL A 252 1.57 -12.53 -0.14
N LYS A 253 0.32 -12.06 -0.22
CA LYS A 253 -0.86 -12.79 0.24
C LYS A 253 -1.98 -12.72 -0.78
#